data_AF-A0A940KJE4-F1
#
_entry.id   AF-A0A940KJE4-F1
#
_cell.length_a   1.000
_cell.length_b   1.000
_cell.length_c   1.000
_cell.angle_alpha   90.00
_cell.angle_beta   90.00
_cell.angle_gamma   90.00
#
_symmetry.space_group_name_H-M   'P 1'
#
loop_
_entity.id
_entity.type
_entity.pdbx_description
1 polymer ?
#
loop_
_entity_poly.entity_id
_entity_poly.type
_entity_poly.pdbx_seq_one_letter_code
_entity_poly.pdbx_strand_id
1 'polypeptide(L)'
;MRILLLSIFLFSARLSMANRIDELRTEEEISHFADSLSNHNCLFPKHYIPGQLQFKFLKIDIDKNGSTDLLVNDRQVFAIVDKGNDQYNLQYIGSWYQERRIMGIDTSGPLPLLFIKKQNGYKKADGPQFPDGPDTITYKFQGFIEYNSAPSTIDPEYIKFTTSPCRGTCPVFELFILGNGKAFLHAKGYLKRIGQFQTTLSTDSHKEFINLVNYINPNKLNYEYRVEVSDQQSIETEIRLNGKTKQVYDYGQTGTLGLQQLYLLVEKLIDGEQWQTRKE
;
A
#
# COMPACT_ATOMS: atom_id res chain seq x y z
N MET A 1 -13.10 -64.48 -18.82
CA MET A 1 -11.93 -63.57 -18.87
C MET A 1 -12.38 -62.27 -19.53
N ARG A 2 -12.29 -61.15 -18.79
CA ARG A 2 -12.39 -59.73 -19.24
C ARG A 2 -13.71 -59.22 -19.86
N ILE A 3 -14.45 -58.39 -19.11
CA ILE A 3 -15.14 -57.17 -19.59
C ILE A 3 -15.07 -56.15 -18.44
N LEU A 4 -14.03 -55.31 -18.41
CA LEU A 4 -14.00 -53.89 -18.83
C LEU A 4 -14.80 -52.95 -17.90
N LEU A 5 -14.14 -52.46 -16.84
CA LEU A 5 -14.55 -51.29 -16.06
C LEU A 5 -14.19 -50.03 -16.88
N LEU A 6 -15.20 -49.29 -17.36
CA LEU A 6 -15.03 -47.95 -17.91
C LEU A 6 -15.08 -46.93 -16.77
N SER A 7 -13.90 -46.48 -16.34
CA SER A 7 -13.74 -45.37 -15.41
C SER A 7 -13.94 -44.05 -16.16
N ILE A 8 -15.06 -43.37 -15.93
CA ILE A 8 -15.31 -42.02 -16.42
C ILE A 8 -14.46 -41.05 -15.58
N PHE A 9 -13.27 -40.70 -16.08
CA PHE A 9 -12.53 -39.53 -15.63
C PHE A 9 -13.12 -38.30 -16.31
N LEU A 10 -14.09 -37.66 -15.66
CA LEU A 10 -14.49 -36.29 -15.99
C LEU A 10 -13.34 -35.35 -15.62
N PHE A 11 -12.45 -35.11 -16.58
CA PHE A 11 -11.51 -34.00 -16.54
C PHE A 11 -12.32 -32.70 -16.50
N SER A 12 -12.51 -32.13 -15.31
CA SER A 12 -12.85 -30.73 -15.17
C SER A 12 -11.60 -29.93 -15.55
N ALA A 13 -11.36 -29.77 -16.85
CA ALA A 13 -10.46 -28.73 -17.33
C ALA A 13 -11.08 -27.41 -16.89
N ARG A 14 -10.55 -26.83 -15.81
CA ARG A 14 -10.75 -25.40 -15.57
C ARG A 14 -10.13 -24.74 -16.79
N LEU A 15 -10.96 -24.23 -17.69
CA LEU A 15 -10.52 -23.24 -18.66
C LEU A 15 -9.92 -22.12 -17.82
N SER A 16 -8.59 -22.10 -17.73
CA SER A 16 -7.85 -20.96 -17.24
C SER A 16 -8.15 -19.86 -18.25
N MET A 17 -9.21 -19.10 -18.00
CA MET A 17 -9.43 -17.84 -18.71
C MET A 17 -8.15 -17.05 -18.50
N ALA A 18 -7.41 -16.80 -19.58
CA ALA A 18 -6.25 -15.93 -19.53
C ALA A 18 -6.71 -14.62 -18.89
N ASN A 19 -5.97 -14.10 -17.91
CA ASN A 19 -6.41 -12.88 -17.28
C ASN A 19 -6.24 -11.70 -18.26
N ARG A 20 -7.00 -10.62 -18.07
CA ARG A 20 -6.94 -9.46 -18.99
C ARG A 20 -5.52 -8.90 -19.13
N ILE A 21 -4.69 -9.01 -18.10
CA ILE A 21 -3.29 -8.59 -18.12
C ILE A 21 -2.47 -9.41 -19.12
N ASP A 22 -2.71 -10.72 -19.25
CA ASP A 22 -2.05 -11.61 -20.20
C ASP A 22 -2.30 -11.20 -21.66
N GLU A 23 -3.42 -10.53 -21.94
CA GLU A 23 -3.79 -10.04 -23.27
C GLU A 23 -3.08 -8.74 -23.67
N LEU A 24 -2.63 -7.92 -22.72
CA LEU A 24 -1.98 -6.64 -22.98
C LEU A 24 -0.59 -6.83 -23.61
N ARG A 25 -0.33 -6.21 -24.75
CA ARG A 25 0.92 -6.36 -25.51
C ARG A 25 1.65 -5.04 -25.74
N THR A 26 0.90 -3.95 -25.81
CA THR A 26 1.41 -2.64 -26.17
C THR A 26 1.27 -1.64 -25.02
N GLU A 27 2.07 -0.58 -25.07
CA GLU A 27 1.98 0.52 -24.10
C GLU A 27 0.62 1.23 -24.16
N GLU A 28 0.03 1.34 -25.35
CA GLU A 28 -1.28 1.95 -25.56
C GLU A 28 -2.39 1.14 -24.88
N GLU A 29 -2.39 -0.19 -25.05
CA GLU A 29 -3.33 -1.08 -24.36
C GLU A 29 -3.16 -1.01 -22.84
N ILE A 30 -1.93 -0.99 -22.35
CA ILE A 30 -1.64 -0.85 -20.91
C ILE A 30 -2.12 0.51 -20.40
N SER A 31 -1.90 1.59 -21.14
CA SER A 31 -2.38 2.93 -20.79
C SER A 31 -3.89 2.95 -20.68
N HIS A 32 -4.59 2.46 -21.71
CA HIS A 32 -6.05 2.39 -21.69
C HIS A 32 -6.58 1.52 -20.57
N PHE A 33 -5.90 0.41 -20.26
CA PHE A 33 -6.29 -0.43 -19.14
C PHE A 33 -6.09 0.28 -17.79
N ALA A 34 -4.94 0.89 -17.56
CA ALA A 34 -4.67 1.66 -16.35
C ALA A 34 -5.67 2.83 -16.19
N ASP A 35 -5.94 3.56 -17.28
CA ASP A 35 -6.95 4.62 -17.34
C ASP A 35 -8.34 4.12 -16.96
N SER A 36 -8.69 2.88 -17.33
CA SER A 36 -9.99 2.29 -16.97
C SER A 36 -10.11 1.91 -15.50
N LEU A 37 -8.99 1.78 -14.79
CA LEU A 37 -8.95 1.45 -13.36
C LEU A 37 -8.85 2.70 -12.47
N SER A 38 -8.32 3.80 -12.99
CA SER A 38 -8.22 5.07 -12.27
C SER A 38 -9.42 5.97 -12.54
N ASN A 39 -9.88 6.71 -11.52
CA ASN A 39 -10.83 7.82 -11.70
C ASN A 39 -10.20 9.07 -12.36
N HIS A 40 -8.98 8.92 -12.86
CA HIS A 40 -8.16 9.96 -13.48
C HIS A 40 -7.53 9.37 -14.73
N ASN A 41 -7.18 10.20 -15.71
CA ASN A 41 -6.33 9.74 -16.81
C ASN A 41 -4.94 9.42 -16.22
N CYS A 42 -4.57 8.15 -16.21
CA CYS A 42 -3.21 7.68 -15.97
C CYS A 42 -2.31 8.37 -16.98
N LEU A 43 -1.52 9.34 -16.49
CA LEU A 43 -0.56 10.05 -17.31
C LEU A 43 0.64 9.12 -17.57
N PHE A 44 0.49 8.14 -18.46
CA PHE A 44 1.64 7.75 -19.27
C PHE A 44 2.17 9.04 -19.89
N PRO A 45 3.39 9.48 -19.56
CA PRO A 45 3.90 10.69 -20.17
C PRO A 45 4.06 10.41 -21.67
N LYS A 46 3.33 11.15 -22.50
CA LYS A 46 3.57 11.19 -23.96
C LYS A 46 5.00 11.60 -24.32
N HIS A 47 5.77 12.10 -23.34
CA HIS A 47 7.15 12.56 -23.50
C HIS A 47 8.07 11.65 -22.68
N TYR A 48 8.66 10.71 -23.40
CA TYR A 48 9.74 9.81 -23.02
C TYR A 48 10.83 10.50 -22.18
N ILE A 49 11.26 9.86 -21.09
CA ILE A 49 12.48 10.22 -20.37
C ILE A 49 13.59 9.30 -20.89
N PRO A 50 14.63 9.81 -21.57
CA PRO A 50 15.75 8.99 -22.02
C PRO A 50 16.61 8.50 -20.85
N GLY A 51 16.88 7.19 -20.79
CA GLY A 51 17.93 6.62 -19.95
C GLY A 51 17.57 5.31 -19.23
N GLN A 52 18.13 4.19 -19.73
CA GLN A 52 18.33 2.88 -19.07
C GLN A 52 17.28 2.38 -18.05
N LEU A 53 15.99 2.43 -18.39
CA LEU A 53 15.03 1.55 -17.71
C LEU A 53 15.35 0.10 -18.11
N GLN A 54 15.52 -0.81 -17.15
CA GLN A 54 15.78 -2.23 -17.46
C GLN A 54 14.62 -2.87 -18.23
N PHE A 55 13.41 -2.38 -17.98
CA PHE A 55 12.18 -2.76 -18.67
C PHE A 55 11.19 -1.60 -18.55
N LYS A 56 10.24 -1.50 -19.48
CA LYS A 56 9.16 -0.50 -19.40
C LYS A 56 7.93 -1.04 -18.69
N PHE A 57 7.56 -2.27 -18.98
CA PHE A 57 6.58 -3.03 -18.22
C PHE A 57 6.98 -4.50 -18.17
N LEU A 58 6.50 -5.20 -17.14
CA LEU A 58 6.75 -6.62 -16.89
C LEU A 58 5.47 -7.28 -16.39
N LYS A 59 5.19 -8.47 -16.91
CA LYS A 59 4.16 -9.36 -16.38
C LYS A 59 4.78 -10.29 -15.35
N ILE A 60 4.27 -10.28 -14.14
CA ILE A 60 4.86 -10.99 -12.99
C ILE A 60 3.78 -11.21 -11.93
N ASP A 61 3.82 -12.33 -11.22
CA ASP A 61 2.99 -12.56 -10.03
C ASP A 61 3.67 -11.91 -8.81
N ILE A 62 3.24 -10.68 -8.48
CA ILE A 62 3.84 -9.78 -7.49
C ILE A 62 3.43 -10.19 -6.08
N ASP A 63 2.18 -10.61 -5.90
CA ASP A 63 1.63 -10.98 -4.59
C ASP A 63 1.58 -12.50 -4.35
N LYS A 64 2.05 -13.30 -5.33
CA LYS A 64 2.15 -14.76 -5.30
C LYS A 64 0.81 -15.46 -5.15
N ASN A 65 -0.24 -14.87 -5.73
CA ASN A 65 -1.58 -15.44 -5.72
C ASN A 65 -1.85 -16.41 -6.90
N GLY A 66 -0.90 -16.56 -7.82
CA GLY A 66 -0.98 -17.43 -8.99
C GLY A 66 -1.56 -16.77 -10.24
N SER A 67 -2.00 -15.51 -10.16
CA SER A 67 -2.41 -14.67 -11.29
C SER A 67 -1.24 -13.80 -11.78
N THR A 68 -1.29 -13.43 -13.06
CA THR A 68 -0.32 -12.51 -13.65
C THR A 68 -0.67 -11.07 -13.29
N ASP A 69 0.22 -10.36 -12.59
CA ASP A 69 0.13 -8.91 -12.40
C ASP A 69 0.93 -8.14 -13.46
N LEU A 70 0.70 -6.83 -13.52
CA LEU A 70 1.44 -5.93 -14.39
C LEU A 70 2.26 -4.94 -13.56
N LEU A 71 3.56 -4.87 -13.79
CA LEU A 71 4.46 -3.87 -13.22
C LEU A 71 4.91 -2.91 -14.32
N VAL A 72 4.71 -1.62 -14.13
CA VAL A 72 5.11 -0.57 -15.08
C VAL A 72 6.18 0.30 -14.45
N ASN A 73 7.33 0.41 -15.14
CA ASN A 73 8.49 1.18 -14.72
C ASN A 73 8.68 2.38 -15.65
N ASP A 74 7.70 3.28 -15.68
CA ASP A 74 7.76 4.54 -16.42
C ASP A 74 7.98 5.71 -15.43
N ARG A 75 7.73 6.97 -15.84
CA ARG A 75 7.86 8.16 -15.01
C ARG A 75 7.22 8.02 -13.64
N GLN A 76 6.02 7.47 -13.61
CA GLN A 76 5.43 6.97 -12.39
C GLN A 76 5.50 5.46 -12.44
N VAL A 77 6.14 4.88 -11.44
CA VAL A 77 6.15 3.43 -11.27
C VAL A 77 4.83 3.05 -10.63
N PHE A 78 4.16 2.05 -11.20
CA PHE A 78 2.93 1.51 -10.65
C PHE A 78 2.80 0.03 -10.97
N ALA A 79 1.91 -0.65 -10.26
CA ALA A 79 1.49 -2.00 -10.60
C ALA A 79 -0.03 -2.09 -10.70
N ILE A 80 -0.52 -3.01 -11.53
CA ILE A 80 -1.89 -3.46 -11.56
C ILE A 80 -1.88 -4.89 -11.05
N VAL A 81 -2.41 -5.08 -9.84
CA VAL A 81 -2.45 -6.39 -9.17
C VAL A 81 -3.80 -7.03 -9.41
N ASP A 82 -3.82 -8.22 -9.98
CA ASP A 82 -5.01 -9.03 -10.22
C ASP A 82 -5.50 -9.63 -8.89
N LYS A 83 -6.74 -9.34 -8.52
CA LYS A 83 -7.40 -9.86 -7.31
C LYS A 83 -8.35 -11.01 -7.61
N GLY A 84 -8.33 -11.52 -8.84
CA GLY A 84 -9.22 -12.54 -9.36
C GLY A 84 -10.60 -11.96 -9.70
N ASN A 85 -11.40 -12.76 -10.42
CA ASN A 85 -12.78 -12.40 -10.79
C ASN A 85 -12.88 -11.05 -11.51
N ASP A 86 -11.93 -10.75 -12.40
CA ASP A 86 -11.81 -9.47 -13.13
C ASP A 86 -11.73 -8.23 -12.23
N GLN A 87 -11.25 -8.39 -11.00
CA GLN A 87 -10.97 -7.29 -10.08
C GLN A 87 -9.48 -6.98 -10.09
N TYR A 88 -9.15 -5.69 -10.23
CA TYR A 88 -7.77 -5.22 -10.33
C TYR A 88 -7.53 -4.07 -9.36
N ASN A 89 -6.33 -4.03 -8.80
CA ASN A 89 -5.89 -2.95 -7.93
C ASN A 89 -4.70 -2.21 -8.56
N LEU A 90 -4.93 -0.96 -8.96
CA LEU A 90 -3.89 -0.07 -9.45
C LEU A 90 -3.19 0.60 -8.26
N GLN A 91 -1.87 0.43 -8.14
CA GLN A 91 -1.08 1.00 -7.05
C GLN A 91 0.20 1.67 -7.55
N TYR A 92 0.39 2.92 -7.16
CA TYR A 92 1.62 3.65 -7.44
C TYR A 92 2.71 3.32 -6.42
N ILE A 93 3.95 3.20 -6.91
CA ILE A 93 5.15 3.02 -6.10
C ILE A 93 5.82 4.39 -5.96
N GLY A 94 5.47 5.11 -4.90
CA GLY A 94 5.91 6.49 -4.66
C GLY A 94 4.81 7.51 -4.93
N SER A 95 5.20 8.77 -5.07
CA SER A 95 4.28 9.89 -5.25
C SER A 95 4.82 10.92 -6.24
N TRP A 96 4.02 11.93 -6.55
CA TRP A 96 4.46 13.09 -7.33
C TRP A 96 5.65 13.84 -6.70
N TYR A 97 5.83 13.69 -5.39
CA TYR A 97 6.92 14.31 -4.64
C TYR A 97 8.12 13.36 -4.52
N GLN A 98 7.86 12.05 -4.40
CA GLN A 98 8.87 11.01 -4.24
C GLN A 98 8.80 10.02 -5.40
N GLU A 99 9.51 10.33 -6.48
CA GLU A 99 9.65 9.41 -7.60
C GLU A 99 10.54 8.23 -7.21
N ARG A 100 10.20 7.06 -7.74
CA ARG A 100 10.97 5.83 -7.58
C ARG A 100 11.21 5.24 -8.96
N ARG A 101 12.32 4.53 -9.12
CA ARG A 101 12.65 3.79 -10.35
C ARG A 101 13.01 2.36 -9.99
N ILE A 102 12.55 1.40 -10.77
CA ILE A 102 12.94 0.00 -10.59
C ILE A 102 14.26 -0.24 -11.30
N MET A 103 15.26 -0.60 -10.51
CA MET A 103 16.63 -0.91 -10.90
C MET A 103 16.88 -2.40 -11.08
N GLY A 104 15.96 -3.26 -10.62
CA GLY A 104 16.07 -4.70 -10.74
C GLY A 104 14.98 -5.42 -9.96
N ILE A 105 14.85 -6.72 -10.22
CA ILE A 105 13.86 -7.58 -9.58
C ILE A 105 14.53 -8.92 -9.24
N ASP A 106 14.32 -9.38 -8.01
CA ASP A 106 14.64 -10.75 -7.58
C ASP A 106 13.34 -11.51 -7.33
N THR A 107 13.17 -12.63 -8.02
CA THR A 107 11.99 -13.51 -7.92
C THR A 107 12.30 -14.88 -7.30
N SER A 108 13.54 -15.08 -6.82
CA SER A 108 13.99 -16.34 -6.23
C SER A 108 13.37 -16.63 -4.86
N GLY A 109 12.91 -15.58 -4.17
CA GLY A 109 12.30 -15.65 -2.85
C GLY A 109 10.80 -15.97 -2.86
N PRO A 110 10.20 -16.04 -1.65
CA PRO A 110 8.78 -16.32 -1.49
C PRO A 110 7.88 -15.17 -1.95
N LEU A 111 8.40 -13.95 -2.03
CA LEU A 111 7.76 -12.78 -2.65
C LEU A 111 8.83 -12.08 -3.50
N PRO A 112 8.48 -11.48 -4.65
CA PRO A 112 9.41 -10.68 -5.42
C PRO A 112 9.95 -9.51 -4.61
N LEU A 113 11.24 -9.24 -4.78
CA LEU A 113 11.93 -8.06 -4.27
C LEU A 113 12.21 -7.12 -5.43
N LEU A 114 11.78 -5.86 -5.32
CA LEU A 114 12.05 -4.82 -6.30
C LEU A 114 13.16 -3.94 -5.73
N PHE A 115 14.29 -3.90 -6.43
CA PHE A 115 15.37 -2.96 -6.13
C PHE A 115 14.99 -1.62 -6.75
N ILE A 116 14.86 -0.59 -5.92
CA ILE A 116 14.45 0.73 -6.37
C ILE A 116 15.53 1.76 -6.11
N LYS A 117 15.53 2.81 -6.92
CA LYS A 117 16.27 4.04 -6.64
C LYS A 117 15.25 5.14 -6.32
N LYS A 118 15.41 5.80 -5.18
CA LYS A 118 14.68 7.03 -4.84
C LYS A 118 15.31 8.19 -5.60
N GLN A 119 14.49 9.10 -6.10
CA GLN A 119 14.94 10.34 -6.72
C GLN A 119 13.93 11.46 -6.46
N ASN A 120 14.42 12.70 -6.45
CA ASN A 120 13.53 13.86 -6.39
C ASN A 120 12.64 13.89 -7.64
N GLY A 121 11.34 14.15 -7.45
CA GLY A 121 10.42 14.31 -8.57
C GLY A 121 10.75 15.55 -9.43
N TYR A 122 10.23 15.57 -10.66
CA TYR A 122 10.50 16.59 -11.71
C TYR A 122 10.39 18.07 -11.28
N LYS A 123 9.75 18.40 -10.15
CA LYS A 123 9.37 19.78 -9.82
C LYS A 123 10.29 20.57 -8.87
N LYS A 124 11.40 20.06 -8.35
CA LYS A 124 12.25 20.91 -7.48
C LYS A 124 13.75 20.61 -7.58
N ALA A 125 14.50 21.58 -8.12
CA ALA A 125 15.94 21.71 -7.86
C ALA A 125 16.21 22.22 -6.41
N ASP A 126 15.19 22.84 -5.79
CA ASP A 126 15.34 23.61 -4.54
C ASP A 126 14.62 22.97 -3.33
N GLY A 127 14.03 21.79 -3.51
CA GLY A 127 13.24 21.09 -2.49
C GLY A 127 14.09 20.16 -1.62
N PRO A 128 13.53 19.61 -0.52
CA PRO A 128 14.23 18.66 0.32
C PRO A 128 14.68 17.49 -0.53
N GLN A 129 15.99 17.26 -0.56
CA GLN A 129 16.56 16.11 -1.23
C GLN A 129 16.11 14.87 -0.46
N PHE A 130 15.25 14.05 -1.06
CA PHE A 130 15.00 12.72 -0.52
C PHE A 130 16.33 11.97 -0.50
N PRO A 131 16.60 11.16 0.54
CA PRO A 131 17.86 10.43 0.61
C PRO A 131 18.03 9.59 -0.65
N ASP A 132 18.94 10.04 -1.51
CA ASP A 132 19.36 9.32 -2.70
C ASP A 132 19.97 8.00 -2.25
N GLY A 133 19.45 6.90 -2.76
CA GLY A 133 19.95 5.60 -2.39
C GLY A 133 19.13 4.47 -2.97
N PRO A 134 19.76 3.30 -3.16
CA PRO A 134 19.03 2.08 -3.42
C PRO A 134 18.18 1.74 -2.19
N ASP A 135 16.99 1.25 -2.45
CA ASP A 135 16.12 0.64 -1.45
C ASP A 135 15.56 -0.67 -2.03
N THR A 136 15.05 -1.54 -1.18
CA THR A 136 14.40 -2.78 -1.60
C THR A 136 12.98 -2.76 -1.09
N ILE A 137 12.02 -3.02 -1.97
CA ILE A 137 10.60 -3.10 -1.62
C ILE A 137 10.04 -4.45 -2.01
N THR A 138 8.92 -4.81 -1.42
CA THR A 138 8.14 -6.01 -1.76
C THR A 138 6.65 -5.68 -1.68
N TYR A 139 5.79 -6.55 -2.20
CA TYR A 139 4.34 -6.40 -2.08
C TYR A 139 3.84 -7.24 -0.90
N LYS A 140 3.38 -6.56 0.15
CA LYS A 140 2.91 -7.19 1.39
C LYS A 140 1.88 -6.28 2.05
N PHE A 141 0.95 -6.85 2.82
CA PHE A 141 -0.15 -6.09 3.43
C PHE A 141 -0.98 -5.34 2.39
N GLN A 142 -1.21 -6.00 1.24
CA GLN A 142 -1.98 -5.46 0.12
C GLN A 142 -1.39 -4.20 -0.49
N GLY A 143 -0.09 -3.94 -0.32
CA GLY A 143 0.59 -2.87 -1.06
C GLY A 143 2.11 -2.97 -1.07
N PHE A 144 2.75 -2.03 -1.75
CA PHE A 144 4.21 -1.95 -1.75
C PHE A 144 4.71 -1.38 -0.42
N ILE A 145 5.77 -1.99 0.10
CA ILE A 145 6.37 -1.65 1.38
C ILE A 145 7.88 -1.90 1.35
N GLU A 146 8.65 -1.15 2.13
CA GLU A 146 10.08 -1.42 2.33
C GLU A 146 10.30 -2.86 2.81
N TYR A 147 11.27 -3.54 2.21
CA TYR A 147 11.60 -4.92 2.58
C TYR A 147 12.22 -4.96 3.97
N ASN A 148 11.60 -5.74 4.86
CA ASN A 148 12.12 -5.99 6.20
C ASN A 148 12.28 -7.51 6.40
N SER A 149 13.52 -7.98 6.34
CA SER A 149 13.88 -9.38 6.55
C SER A 149 13.76 -9.84 8.01
N ALA A 150 13.73 -8.90 8.96
CA ALA A 150 13.61 -9.19 10.39
C ALA A 150 12.58 -8.24 11.05
N PRO A 151 11.28 -8.46 10.82
CA PRO A 151 10.21 -7.74 11.52
C PRO A 151 10.35 -7.84 13.04
N SER A 152 9.93 -6.78 13.74
CA SER A 152 9.78 -6.83 15.20
C SER A 152 8.74 -7.89 15.59
N THR A 153 8.82 -8.41 16.81
CA THR A 153 7.79 -9.28 17.40
C THR A 153 7.22 -8.67 18.69
N ILE A 154 7.46 -7.38 18.91
CA ILE A 154 7.05 -6.65 20.09
C ILE A 154 5.72 -5.98 19.79
N ASP A 155 4.66 -6.45 20.42
CA ASP A 155 3.35 -5.85 20.25
C ASP A 155 3.30 -4.45 20.90
N PRO A 156 2.73 -3.45 20.20
CA PRO A 156 2.53 -2.12 20.78
C PRO A 156 1.58 -2.19 21.98
N GLU A 157 1.89 -1.44 23.03
CA GLU A 157 0.96 -1.20 24.14
C GLU A 157 -0.26 -0.41 23.64
N TYR A 158 0.00 0.61 22.82
CA TYR A 158 -1.02 1.33 22.07
C TYR A 158 -0.44 2.04 20.85
N ILE A 159 -1.34 2.43 19.95
CA ILE A 159 -1.07 3.35 18.85
C ILE A 159 -2.18 4.39 18.80
N LYS A 160 -1.77 5.66 18.69
CA LYS A 160 -2.67 6.80 18.50
C LYS A 160 -2.41 7.46 17.15
N PHE A 161 -3.48 7.77 16.44
CA PHE A 161 -3.46 8.61 15.24
C PHE A 161 -4.28 9.86 15.49
N THR A 162 -3.75 11.03 15.13
CA THR A 162 -4.46 12.31 15.17
C THR A 162 -4.29 13.00 13.83
N THR A 163 -5.38 13.30 13.15
CA THR A 163 -5.34 13.93 11.82
C THR A 163 -5.77 15.39 11.90
N SER A 164 -5.10 16.29 11.17
CA SER A 164 -5.55 17.68 11.00
C SER A 164 -6.64 17.80 9.92
N PRO A 165 -7.37 18.93 9.85
CA PRO A 165 -8.09 19.31 8.65
C PRO A 165 -7.15 19.55 7.44
N CYS A 166 -7.72 19.60 6.24
CA CYS A 166 -7.07 19.99 4.99
C CYS A 166 -8.02 20.86 4.15
N ARG A 167 -7.55 21.37 3.00
CA ARG A 167 -8.47 21.94 2.01
C ARG A 167 -9.16 20.82 1.24
N GLY A 168 -10.43 20.55 1.57
CA GLY A 168 -11.24 19.53 0.92
C GLY A 168 -11.94 18.66 1.95
N THR A 169 -11.98 17.35 1.69
CA THR A 169 -12.74 16.38 2.48
C THR A 169 -11.84 15.35 3.16
N CYS A 170 -10.65 15.75 3.63
CA CYS A 170 -9.78 14.81 4.35
C CYS A 170 -10.42 14.41 5.68
N PRO A 171 -10.51 13.11 6.00
CA PRO A 171 -11.07 12.61 7.26
C PRO A 171 -10.38 13.26 8.47
N VAL A 172 -11.15 13.83 9.39
CA VAL A 172 -10.63 14.42 10.62
C VAL A 172 -11.05 13.56 11.80
N PHE A 173 -10.09 12.90 12.46
CA PHE A 173 -10.33 12.03 13.61
C PHE A 173 -9.17 11.96 14.59
N GLU A 174 -9.47 11.43 15.78
CA GLU A 174 -8.49 10.82 16.68
C GLU A 174 -8.84 9.33 16.83
N LEU A 175 -7.87 8.45 16.63
CA LEU A 175 -8.03 7.01 16.78
C LEU A 175 -7.00 6.50 17.79
N PHE A 176 -7.43 5.72 18.76
CA PHE A 176 -6.58 5.09 19.76
C PHE A 176 -6.84 3.59 19.77
N ILE A 177 -5.83 2.79 19.42
CA ILE A 177 -5.89 1.33 19.39
C ILE A 177 -4.97 0.78 20.47
N LEU A 178 -5.51 0.01 21.40
CA LEU A 178 -4.75 -0.74 22.41
C LEU A 178 -4.18 -2.02 21.80
N GLY A 179 -3.05 -2.51 22.33
CA GLY A 179 -2.42 -3.76 21.89
C GLY A 179 -3.27 -5.03 22.04
N ASN A 180 -4.40 -4.94 22.75
CA ASN A 180 -5.38 -6.02 22.85
C ASN A 180 -6.50 -5.93 21.80
N GLY A 181 -6.41 -5.00 20.84
CA GLY A 181 -7.39 -4.78 19.79
C GLY A 181 -8.58 -3.92 20.19
N LYS A 182 -8.70 -3.45 21.43
CA LYS A 182 -9.74 -2.46 21.79
C LYS A 182 -9.38 -1.11 21.20
N ALA A 183 -10.33 -0.49 20.50
CA ALA A 183 -10.12 0.77 19.81
C ALA A 183 -11.17 1.82 20.16
N PHE A 184 -10.76 3.09 20.15
CA PHE A 184 -11.60 4.25 20.41
C PHE A 184 -11.40 5.27 19.30
N LEU A 185 -12.49 5.73 18.72
CA LEU A 185 -12.50 6.66 17.59
C LEU A 185 -13.29 7.91 17.99
N HIS A 186 -12.67 9.08 17.86
CA HIS A 186 -13.35 10.37 17.86
C HIS A 186 -13.36 10.89 16.42
N ALA A 187 -14.45 10.63 15.70
CA ALA A 187 -14.64 11.10 14.34
C ALA A 187 -15.20 12.52 14.35
N LYS A 188 -14.49 13.48 13.75
CA LYS A 188 -14.76 14.92 13.85
C LYS A 188 -15.27 15.54 12.54
N GLY A 189 -14.82 15.04 11.38
CA GLY A 189 -15.25 15.58 10.09
C GLY A 189 -14.90 14.67 8.91
N TYR A 190 -15.67 14.79 7.82
CA TYR A 190 -15.45 14.09 6.55
C TYR A 190 -15.32 12.56 6.67
N LEU A 191 -15.99 11.99 7.66
CA LEU A 191 -16.18 10.55 7.85
C LEU A 191 -17.67 10.23 7.72
N LYS A 192 -18.00 8.97 7.38
CA LYS A 192 -19.40 8.49 7.27
C LYS A 192 -20.20 8.66 8.56
N ARG A 193 -19.52 8.69 9.70
CA ARG A 193 -20.09 8.86 11.04
C ARG A 193 -19.24 9.84 11.84
N ILE A 194 -19.90 10.69 12.63
CA ILE A 194 -19.29 11.71 13.49
C ILE A 194 -19.70 11.43 14.94
N GLY A 195 -18.77 11.65 15.89
CA GLY A 195 -18.97 11.39 17.31
C GLY A 195 -17.88 10.51 17.91
N GLN A 196 -18.15 9.99 19.11
CA GLN A 196 -17.25 9.10 19.82
C GLN A 196 -17.73 7.65 19.73
N PHE A 197 -16.84 6.77 19.32
CA PHE A 197 -17.10 5.36 19.11
C PHE A 197 -16.04 4.49 19.79
N GLN A 198 -16.42 3.25 20.07
CA GLN A 198 -15.51 2.20 20.49
C GLN A 198 -15.81 0.91 19.75
N THR A 199 -14.80 0.07 19.62
CA THR A 199 -14.94 -1.30 19.12
C THR A 199 -13.84 -2.19 19.67
N THR A 200 -13.94 -3.48 19.41
CA THR A 200 -12.82 -4.42 19.49
C THR A 200 -12.59 -4.91 18.08
N LEU A 201 -11.40 -4.67 17.55
CA LEU A 201 -11.05 -5.08 16.19
C LEU A 201 -11.30 -6.58 16.02
N SER A 202 -11.81 -6.98 14.86
CA SER A 202 -11.89 -8.40 14.52
C SER A 202 -10.51 -9.07 14.64
N THR A 203 -10.47 -10.37 14.90
CA THR A 203 -9.20 -11.10 15.07
C THR A 203 -8.27 -10.93 13.87
N ASP A 204 -8.81 -10.97 12.65
CA ASP A 204 -8.04 -10.81 11.42
C ASP A 204 -7.53 -9.38 11.26
N SER A 205 -8.37 -8.38 11.47
CA SER A 205 -7.99 -6.96 11.44
C SER A 205 -6.92 -6.63 12.47
N HIS A 206 -7.07 -7.13 13.70
CA HIS A 206 -6.11 -6.91 14.77
C HIS A 206 -4.75 -7.53 14.39
N LYS A 207 -4.76 -8.79 13.90
CA LYS A 207 -3.55 -9.47 13.46
C LYS A 207 -2.89 -8.76 12.28
N GLU A 208 -3.65 -8.32 11.28
CA GLU A 208 -3.15 -7.56 10.12
C GLU A 208 -2.48 -6.26 10.60
N PHE A 209 -3.13 -5.53 11.50
CA PHE A 209 -2.62 -4.28 12.08
C PHE A 209 -1.31 -4.48 12.86
N ILE A 210 -1.28 -5.41 13.81
CA ILE A 210 -0.09 -5.69 14.63
C ILE A 210 1.07 -6.17 13.75
N ASN A 211 0.80 -7.05 12.78
CA ASN A 211 1.84 -7.53 11.86
C ASN A 211 2.42 -6.40 11.01
N LEU A 212 1.59 -5.48 10.50
CA LEU A 212 2.06 -4.35 9.72
C LEU A 212 2.91 -3.41 10.58
N VAL A 213 2.45 -3.05 11.79
CA VAL A 213 3.21 -2.22 12.74
C VAL A 213 4.57 -2.85 13.04
N ASN A 214 4.60 -4.15 13.33
CA ASN A 214 5.84 -4.86 13.60
C ASN A 214 6.78 -4.90 12.39
N TYR A 215 6.21 -5.01 11.18
CA TYR A 215 6.96 -5.05 9.94
C TYR A 215 7.57 -3.70 9.57
N ILE A 216 6.87 -2.58 9.78
CA ILE A 216 7.43 -1.23 9.50
C ILE A 216 8.57 -0.84 10.44
N ASN A 217 8.68 -1.53 11.60
CA ASN A 217 9.66 -1.25 12.65
C ASN A 217 9.65 0.24 13.06
N PRO A 218 8.72 0.66 13.95
CA PRO A 218 8.50 2.07 14.28
C PRO A 218 9.75 2.82 14.76
N ASN A 219 10.70 2.12 15.37
CA ASN A 219 11.96 2.70 15.83
C ASN A 219 12.84 3.25 14.68
N LYS A 220 12.65 2.76 13.44
CA LYS A 220 13.37 3.22 12.24
C LYS A 220 12.70 4.39 11.53
N LEU A 221 11.47 4.75 11.91
CA LEU A 221 10.78 5.90 11.31
C LEU A 221 11.47 7.20 11.74
N ASN A 222 11.45 8.21 10.88
CA ASN A 222 11.86 9.56 11.26
C ASN A 222 10.79 10.18 12.15
N TYR A 223 11.16 11.23 12.89
CA TYR A 223 10.19 12.01 13.65
C TYR A 223 9.27 12.81 12.72
N GLU A 224 9.78 13.35 11.61
CA GLU A 224 9.03 14.21 10.71
C GLU A 224 9.16 13.75 9.25
N TYR A 225 8.03 13.78 8.55
CA TYR A 225 7.90 13.70 7.10
C TYR A 225 7.03 14.86 6.64
N ARG A 226 7.40 15.51 5.53
CA ARG A 226 6.60 16.63 5.02
C ARG A 226 6.81 16.86 3.54
N VAL A 227 5.75 17.39 2.92
CA VAL A 227 5.82 18.08 1.63
C VAL A 227 5.83 19.59 1.79
N GLU A 228 6.39 20.26 0.79
CA GLU A 228 6.43 21.72 0.69
C GLU A 228 5.30 22.24 -0.20
N VAL A 229 4.06 21.88 0.15
CA VAL A 229 2.83 22.42 -0.45
C VAL A 229 1.86 22.75 0.67
N SER A 230 1.08 23.82 0.54
CA SER A 230 0.09 24.18 1.56
C SER A 230 -1.12 23.23 1.53
N ASP A 231 -1.96 23.36 2.55
CA ASP A 231 -3.32 22.81 2.61
C ASP A 231 -3.44 21.27 2.60
N GLN A 232 -2.34 20.55 2.81
CA GLN A 232 -2.35 19.11 3.05
C GLN A 232 -2.75 18.78 4.49
N GLN A 233 -3.25 17.57 4.71
CA GLN A 233 -3.49 17.03 6.03
C GLN A 233 -2.17 16.61 6.70
N SER A 234 -2.02 16.82 8.00
CA SER A 234 -1.03 16.14 8.83
C SER A 234 -1.64 14.94 9.56
N ILE A 235 -0.82 13.91 9.76
CA ILE A 235 -1.11 12.79 10.66
C ILE A 235 0.00 12.73 11.72
N GLU A 236 -0.39 12.90 12.97
CA GLU A 236 0.44 12.62 14.14
C GLU A 236 0.19 11.18 14.59
N THR A 237 1.24 10.37 14.57
CA THR A 237 1.21 8.98 15.00
C THR A 237 2.08 8.82 16.25
N GLU A 238 1.48 8.33 17.33
CA GLU A 238 2.16 7.97 18.56
C GLU A 238 2.10 6.46 18.78
N ILE A 239 3.24 5.80 18.91
CA ILE A 239 3.36 4.35 19.06
C ILE A 239 4.12 4.07 20.35
N ARG A 240 3.50 3.36 21.30
CA ARG A 240 4.16 2.94 22.54
C ARG A 240 4.53 1.47 22.48
N LEU A 241 5.82 1.16 22.61
CA LEU A 241 6.41 -0.18 22.51
C LEU A 241 7.44 -0.35 23.64
N ASN A 242 7.32 -1.41 24.45
CA ASN A 242 8.27 -1.71 25.53
C ASN A 242 8.57 -0.50 26.45
N GLY A 243 7.53 0.23 26.85
CA GLY A 243 7.64 1.41 27.70
C GLY A 243 8.20 2.66 27.01
N LYS A 244 8.60 2.59 25.74
CA LYS A 244 9.10 3.73 24.95
C LYS A 244 8.03 4.23 24.01
N THR A 245 7.96 5.55 23.84
CA THR A 245 7.04 6.20 22.90
C THR A 245 7.80 6.72 21.70
N LYS A 246 7.36 6.32 20.50
CA LYS A 246 7.79 6.86 19.22
C LYS A 246 6.72 7.80 18.70
N GLN A 247 7.11 9.02 18.34
CA GLN A 247 6.25 9.99 17.66
C GLN A 247 6.70 10.17 16.22
N VAL A 248 5.71 10.31 15.33
CA VAL A 248 5.88 10.61 13.91
C VAL A 248 4.86 11.67 13.52
N TYR A 249 5.32 12.76 12.92
CA TYR A 249 4.51 13.79 12.30
C TYR A 249 4.67 13.68 10.79
N ASP A 250 3.57 13.46 10.07
CA ASP A 250 3.59 13.32 8.61
C ASP A 250 2.63 14.30 7.94
N TYR A 251 3.17 15.35 7.35
CA TYR A 251 2.42 16.35 6.60
C TYR A 251 2.35 15.98 5.11
N GLY A 252 1.14 15.71 4.62
CA GLY A 252 0.88 15.26 3.26
C GLY A 252 1.07 13.77 3.03
N GLN A 253 1.15 12.96 4.10
CA GLN A 253 1.23 11.50 4.04
C GLN A 253 2.39 11.00 3.16
N THR A 254 3.56 11.60 3.33
CA THR A 254 4.79 11.34 2.56
C THR A 254 5.85 10.58 3.32
N GLY A 255 5.44 9.89 4.39
CA GLY A 255 6.23 8.89 5.07
C GLY A 255 6.73 7.76 4.19
N THR A 256 7.33 6.77 4.84
CA THR A 256 7.74 5.52 4.17
C THR A 256 6.54 4.82 3.54
N LEU A 257 6.77 3.94 2.57
CA LEU A 257 5.68 3.17 1.96
C LEU A 257 4.93 2.36 3.03
N GLY A 258 5.67 1.79 3.99
CA GLY A 258 5.06 1.08 5.12
C GLY A 258 4.17 1.96 6.01
N LEU A 259 4.56 3.21 6.24
CA LEU A 259 3.74 4.16 7.00
C LEU A 259 2.46 4.54 6.23
N GLN A 260 2.56 4.70 4.90
CA GLN A 260 1.39 4.90 4.04
C GLN A 260 0.44 3.69 4.05
N GLN A 261 0.98 2.46 4.00
CA GLN A 261 0.16 1.25 4.15
C GLN A 261 -0.56 1.20 5.51
N LEU A 262 0.09 1.68 6.58
CA LEU A 262 -0.53 1.75 7.90
C LEU A 262 -1.70 2.72 7.91
N TYR A 263 -1.60 3.87 7.24
CA TYR A 263 -2.71 4.83 7.11
C TYR A 263 -3.89 4.25 6.33
N LEU A 264 -3.63 3.61 5.19
CA LEU A 264 -4.66 2.92 4.40
C LEU A 264 -5.37 1.83 5.22
N LEU A 265 -4.61 1.06 6.00
CA LEU A 265 -5.18 0.07 6.91
C LEU A 265 -6.06 0.74 7.98
N VAL A 266 -5.62 1.84 8.57
CA VAL A 266 -6.42 2.61 9.56
C VAL A 266 -7.75 3.07 8.95
N GLU A 267 -7.74 3.62 7.73
CA GLU A 267 -8.97 4.01 7.04
C GLU A 267 -9.91 2.81 6.83
N LYS A 268 -9.37 1.68 6.38
CA LYS A 268 -10.12 0.42 6.24
C LYS A 268 -10.73 -0.04 7.57
N LEU A 269 -10.01 0.08 8.69
CA LEU A 269 -10.53 -0.27 10.02
C LEU A 269 -11.69 0.66 10.43
N ILE A 270 -11.54 1.97 10.20
CA ILE A 270 -12.59 2.96 10.52
C ILE A 270 -13.87 2.67 9.72
N ASP A 271 -13.73 2.28 8.46
CA ASP A 271 -14.86 2.00 7.57
C ASP A 271 -15.46 0.61 7.75
N GLY A 272 -14.64 -0.41 8.01
CA GLY A 272 -15.04 -1.82 8.01
C GLY A 272 -15.45 -2.39 9.37
N GLU A 273 -14.92 -1.86 10.47
CA GLU A 273 -15.22 -2.41 11.80
C GLU A 273 -16.61 -2.01 12.31
N GLN A 274 -17.11 -2.82 13.25
CA GLN A 274 -18.41 -2.59 13.89
C GLN A 274 -18.26 -1.62 15.07
N TRP A 275 -18.34 -0.33 14.76
CA TRP A 275 -18.22 0.76 15.72
C TRP A 275 -19.52 1.00 16.50
N GLN A 276 -19.42 1.05 17.84
CA GLN A 276 -20.53 1.35 18.73
C GLN A 276 -20.35 2.73 19.37
N THR A 277 -21.43 3.50 19.48
CA THR A 277 -21.39 4.80 20.17
C THR A 277 -20.90 4.62 21.60
N ARG A 278 -19.91 5.43 21.99
CA ARG A 278 -19.46 5.49 23.37
C ARG A 278 -20.41 6.40 24.14
N LYS A 279 -21.13 5.85 25.11
CA LYS A 279 -21.88 6.66 26.08
C LYS A 279 -20.87 7.19 27.10
N GLU A 280 -20.94 8.49 27.37
CA GLU A 280 -20.18 9.16 28.43
C GLU A 280 -20.55 8.60 29.82
#